data_AF-A0A068QTT9-F1
#
_entry.id   AF-A0A068QTT9-F1
#
_cell.length_a   1.000
_cell.length_b   1.000
_cell.length_c   1.000
_cell.angle_alpha   90.00
_cell.angle_beta   90.00
_cell.angle_gamma   90.00
#
_symmetry.space_group_name_H-M   'P 1'
#
loop_
_entity.id
_entity.type
_entity.pdbx_description
1 polymer ?
#
loop_
_entity_poly.entity_id
_entity_poly.type
_entity_poly.pdbx_seq_one_letter_code
_entity_poly.pdbx_strand_id
1 'polypeptide(L)'
;MPLFSKTITDFWQAPLLNGDIIYSDDVFTIATNANLEEEDRLMVLETTDGRIMAVMTPEMAEKAGLYHQEEMSESRFRQKLNQADITLHGADYIFYFSEEEKSKLLQENAGSTLRQLTEEEDEDVFSEFQSSASEQDLDNAYVELEHWAVFGSFEQNHLISAASMYPWNNAQIADMGVLTLESFRGQGHARKVVRAISQYAYAHGYEPQYRCQLDNLASLALAKAAGLTLFGKWELVSPDSTH
;
A
#
# COMPACT_ATOMS: atom_id res chain seq x y z
N MET A 1 12.44 -15.84 -13.16
CA MET A 1 11.69 -14.63 -13.53
C MET A 1 11.57 -13.77 -12.28
N PRO A 2 11.56 -12.43 -12.38
CA PRO A 2 11.34 -11.58 -11.20
C PRO A 2 9.99 -11.92 -10.57
N LEU A 3 9.89 -11.81 -9.24
CA LEU A 3 8.66 -12.13 -8.51
C LEU A 3 7.55 -11.11 -8.80
N PHE A 4 7.93 -9.83 -8.91
CA PHE A 4 7.06 -8.70 -9.18
C PHE A 4 7.39 -8.04 -10.53
N SER A 5 6.46 -7.26 -11.06
CA SER A 5 6.65 -6.52 -12.30
C SER A 5 7.71 -5.42 -12.13
N LYS A 6 8.33 -5.02 -13.24
CA LYS A 6 9.33 -3.94 -13.23
C LYS A 6 8.71 -2.61 -12.79
N THR A 7 7.44 -2.35 -13.14
CA THR A 7 6.71 -1.15 -12.72
C THR A 7 6.67 -1.03 -11.20
N ILE A 8 6.39 -2.14 -10.49
CA ILE A 8 6.39 -2.16 -9.02
C ILE A 8 7.79 -1.89 -8.47
N THR A 9 8.81 -2.60 -8.96
CA THR A 9 10.17 -2.46 -8.43
C THR A 9 10.76 -1.08 -8.72
N ASP A 10 10.51 -0.53 -9.92
CA ASP A 10 10.97 0.80 -10.31
C ASP A 10 10.32 1.88 -9.44
N PHE A 11 9.03 1.76 -9.16
CA PHE A 11 8.30 2.71 -8.32
C PHE A 11 8.95 2.84 -6.94
N TRP A 12 9.17 1.72 -6.24
CA TRP A 12 9.76 1.74 -4.91
C TRP A 12 11.25 2.09 -4.89
N GLN A 13 11.95 1.91 -6.02
CA GLN A 13 13.35 2.32 -6.16
C GLN A 13 13.51 3.76 -6.61
N ALA A 14 12.49 4.39 -7.20
CA ALA A 14 12.59 5.73 -7.77
C ALA A 14 13.05 6.80 -6.76
N PRO A 15 12.56 6.84 -5.49
CA PRO A 15 13.05 7.81 -4.52
C PRO A 15 14.55 7.69 -4.24
N LEU A 16 15.09 6.46 -4.28
CA LEU A 16 16.52 6.19 -4.13
C LEU A 16 17.31 6.61 -5.37
N LEU A 17 16.85 6.22 -6.56
CA LEU A 17 17.54 6.48 -7.84
C LEU A 17 17.62 7.96 -8.19
N ASN A 18 16.67 8.76 -7.69
CA ASN A 18 16.62 10.21 -7.89
C ASN A 18 17.32 10.99 -6.76
N GLY A 19 17.98 10.30 -5.83
CA GLY A 19 18.71 10.90 -4.71
C GLY A 19 20.21 10.63 -4.75
N ASP A 20 20.91 11.19 -3.77
CA ASP A 20 22.33 10.96 -3.53
C ASP A 20 22.52 9.86 -2.49
N ILE A 21 23.17 8.76 -2.87
CA ILE A 21 23.47 7.66 -1.95
C ILE A 21 24.59 8.10 -1.00
N ILE A 22 24.28 8.17 0.31
CA ILE A 22 25.23 8.55 1.36
C ILE A 22 25.80 7.34 2.10
N TYR A 23 25.14 6.18 2.01
CA TYR A 23 25.62 4.90 2.50
C TYR A 23 25.01 3.76 1.67
N SER A 24 25.79 2.73 1.36
CA SER A 24 25.26 1.48 0.82
C SER A 24 26.19 0.31 1.11
N ASP A 25 25.59 -0.81 1.52
CA ASP A 25 26.22 -2.13 1.53
C ASP A 25 25.31 -3.17 0.84
N ASP A 26 25.54 -4.46 1.08
CA ASP A 26 24.78 -5.56 0.47
C ASP A 26 23.31 -5.63 0.95
N VAL A 27 23.00 -5.05 2.12
CA VAL A 27 21.71 -5.21 2.81
C VAL A 27 21.01 -3.86 3.03
N PHE A 28 21.76 -2.78 3.26
CA PHE A 28 21.21 -1.50 3.66
C PHE A 28 21.72 -0.36 2.79
N THR A 29 20.80 0.46 2.30
CA THR A 29 21.09 1.67 1.53
C THR A 29 20.43 2.88 2.18
N ILE A 30 21.17 3.97 2.30
CA ILE A 30 20.67 5.28 2.70
C ILE A 30 20.94 6.28 1.59
N ALA A 31 19.90 6.99 1.15
CA ALA A 31 20.04 8.11 0.24
C ALA A 31 19.34 9.37 0.75
N THR A 32 19.80 10.51 0.26
CA THR A 32 19.16 11.81 0.44
C THR A 32 18.47 12.24 -0.85
N ASN A 33 17.23 12.71 -0.76
CA ASN A 33 16.48 13.23 -1.89
C ASN A 33 15.78 14.53 -1.48
N ALA A 34 16.19 15.64 -2.09
CA ALA A 34 15.67 16.98 -1.77
C ALA A 34 14.26 17.23 -2.34
N ASN A 35 13.74 16.33 -3.17
CA ASN A 35 12.43 16.47 -3.81
C ASN A 35 11.31 15.70 -3.08
N LEU A 36 11.60 15.12 -1.90
CA LEU A 36 10.57 14.49 -1.09
C LEU A 36 9.60 15.54 -0.55
N GLU A 37 8.32 15.18 -0.51
CA GLU A 37 7.30 16.01 0.14
C GLU A 37 7.47 15.97 1.66
N GLU A 38 6.85 16.90 2.37
CA GLU A 38 7.02 17.03 3.82
C GLU A 38 6.56 15.77 4.58
N GLU A 39 5.51 15.12 4.11
CA GLU A 39 4.97 13.89 4.70
C GLU A 39 5.88 12.67 4.44
N ASP A 40 6.64 12.73 3.35
CA ASP A 40 7.56 11.68 2.88
C ASP A 40 9.04 11.98 3.18
N ARG A 41 9.32 13.06 3.93
CA ARG A 41 10.68 13.58 4.17
C ARG A 41 11.66 12.56 4.81
N LEU A 42 11.14 11.46 5.33
CA LEU A 42 11.89 10.26 5.65
C LEU A 42 10.99 9.04 5.46
N MET A 43 11.46 8.08 4.68
CA MET A 43 10.81 6.80 4.44
C MET A 43 11.80 5.65 4.62
N VAL A 44 11.33 4.52 5.12
CA VAL A 44 12.09 3.27 5.20
C VAL A 44 11.28 2.14 4.57
N LEU A 45 11.89 1.40 3.64
CA LEU A 45 11.32 0.23 3.01
C LEU A 45 12.19 -0.99 3.30
N GLU A 46 11.62 -2.00 3.96
CA GLU A 46 12.23 -3.32 4.16
C GLU A 46 11.53 -4.31 3.23
N THR A 47 12.24 -4.85 2.24
CA THR A 47 11.69 -5.84 1.31
C THR A 47 11.85 -7.27 1.85
N THR A 48 11.03 -8.20 1.35
CA THR A 48 11.02 -9.59 1.82
C THR A 48 12.32 -10.38 1.60
N ASP A 49 13.23 -9.88 0.76
CA ASP A 49 14.56 -10.48 0.56
C ASP A 49 15.60 -9.98 1.59
N GLY A 50 15.18 -9.14 2.54
CA GLY A 50 15.99 -8.60 3.62
C GLY A 50 16.69 -7.28 3.29
N ARG A 51 16.54 -6.74 2.08
CA ARG A 51 17.07 -5.42 1.74
C ARG A 51 16.27 -4.30 2.37
N ILE A 52 16.98 -3.33 2.93
CA ILE A 52 16.43 -2.15 3.58
C ILE A 52 16.90 -0.91 2.83
N MET A 53 15.97 -0.02 2.54
CA MET A 53 16.20 1.25 1.86
C MET A 53 15.65 2.38 2.71
N ALA A 54 16.50 3.30 3.13
CA ALA A 54 16.09 4.54 3.78
C ALA A 54 16.33 5.72 2.83
N VAL A 55 15.29 6.52 2.60
CA VAL A 55 15.38 7.74 1.78
C VAL A 55 14.84 8.89 2.60
N MET A 56 15.55 10.01 2.64
CA MET A 56 15.14 11.18 3.42
C MET A 56 15.61 12.49 2.81
N THR A 57 15.14 13.63 3.30
CA THR A 57 15.68 14.92 2.88
C THR A 57 17.12 15.11 3.41
N PRO A 58 17.96 15.92 2.73
CA PRO A 58 19.30 16.24 3.21
C PRO A 58 19.32 16.81 4.64
N GLU A 59 18.31 17.59 5.02
CA GLU A 59 18.15 18.19 6.35
C GLU A 59 17.96 17.12 7.43
N MET A 60 17.12 16.11 7.16
CA MET A 60 16.91 14.98 8.07
C MET A 60 18.18 14.15 8.24
N ALA A 61 18.93 13.93 7.16
CA ALA A 61 20.20 13.23 7.20
C ALA A 61 21.28 13.99 8.00
N GLU A 62 21.31 15.32 7.89
CA GLU A 62 22.21 16.17 8.66
C GLU A 62 21.85 16.13 10.15
N LYS A 63 20.56 16.31 10.46
CA LYS A 63 20.03 16.27 11.82
C LYS A 63 20.31 14.93 12.52
N ALA A 64 20.15 13.81 11.82
CA ALA A 64 20.48 12.48 12.33
C ALA A 64 21.99 12.16 12.33
N GLY A 65 22.83 13.06 11.79
CA GLY A 65 24.27 12.87 11.66
C GLY A 65 24.62 11.63 10.86
N LEU A 66 23.98 11.43 9.71
CA LEU A 66 24.10 10.22 8.88
C LEU A 66 25.19 10.31 7.80
N TYR A 67 25.77 11.49 7.57
CA TYR A 67 26.88 11.64 6.63
C TYR A 67 28.18 11.01 7.16
N HIS A 68 29.05 10.61 6.22
CA HIS A 68 30.42 10.13 6.46
C HIS A 68 30.52 8.94 7.43
N GLN A 69 29.56 8.01 7.37
CA GLN A 69 29.57 6.81 8.19
C GLN A 69 30.33 5.69 7.47
N GLU A 70 31.34 5.11 8.11
CA GLU A 70 32.11 3.99 7.53
C GLU A 70 31.31 2.67 7.53
N GLU A 71 30.52 2.45 8.59
CA GLU A 71 29.66 1.27 8.76
C GLU A 71 28.31 1.70 9.32
N MET A 72 27.23 1.19 8.72
CA MET A 72 25.87 1.48 9.16
C MET A 72 25.00 0.23 9.11
N SER A 73 24.53 -0.22 10.28
CA SER A 73 23.47 -1.20 10.39
C SER A 73 22.11 -0.51 10.59
N GLU A 74 21.02 -1.22 10.29
CA GLU A 74 19.67 -0.75 10.58
C GLU A 74 19.50 -0.34 12.05
N SER A 75 20.02 -1.12 13.00
CA SER A 75 19.94 -0.80 14.42
C SER A 75 20.66 0.51 14.76
N ARG A 76 21.84 0.77 14.16
CA ARG A 76 22.59 2.01 14.36
C ARG A 76 21.87 3.20 13.72
N PHE A 77 21.26 2.99 12.55
CA PHE A 77 20.43 3.97 11.89
C PHE A 77 19.22 4.37 12.75
N ARG A 78 18.43 3.39 13.22
CA ARG A 78 17.29 3.64 14.10
C ARG A 78 17.73 4.33 15.41
N GLN A 79 18.89 3.97 15.97
CA GLN A 79 19.44 4.66 17.14
C GLN A 79 19.74 6.13 16.85
N LYS A 80 20.32 6.45 15.69
CA LYS A 80 20.61 7.83 15.30
C LYS A 80 19.35 8.66 15.10
N LEU A 81 18.32 8.10 14.46
CA LEU A 81 17.02 8.76 14.35
C LEU A 81 16.45 9.10 15.73
N ASN A 82 16.43 8.12 16.64
CA ASN A 82 15.94 8.33 18.01
C ASN A 82 16.76 9.38 18.78
N GLN A 83 18.09 9.41 18.62
CA GLN A 83 18.95 10.42 19.25
C GLN A 83 18.72 11.83 18.71
N ALA A 84 18.18 11.93 17.51
CA ALA A 84 17.82 13.18 16.84
C ALA A 84 16.34 13.55 17.03
N ASP A 85 15.63 12.86 17.92
CA ASP A 85 14.18 13.04 18.15
C ASP A 85 13.35 12.88 16.86
N ILE A 86 13.82 12.01 15.95
CA ILE A 86 13.13 11.63 14.72
C ILE A 86 12.37 10.34 14.97
N THR A 87 11.05 10.37 14.80
CA THR A 87 10.18 9.21 15.02
C THR A 87 9.53 8.77 13.72
N LEU A 88 9.42 7.46 13.51
CA LEU A 88 8.68 6.86 12.41
C LEU A 88 7.30 6.42 12.89
N HIS A 89 6.31 6.52 12.02
CA HIS A 89 5.01 5.90 12.20
C HIS A 89 5.10 4.37 12.17
N GLY A 90 4.03 3.72 12.65
CA GLY A 90 3.87 2.28 12.50
C GLY A 90 3.96 1.87 11.04
N ALA A 91 4.64 0.76 10.77
CA ALA A 91 4.83 0.29 9.40
C ALA A 91 3.53 -0.24 8.80
N ASP A 92 3.38 -0.05 7.49
CA ASP A 92 2.42 -0.77 6.67
C ASP A 92 3.11 -1.95 5.99
N TYR A 93 2.41 -3.07 5.88
CA TYR A 93 2.73 -4.07 4.88
C TYR A 93 2.23 -3.62 3.52
N ILE A 94 3.06 -3.82 2.50
CA ILE A 94 2.72 -3.57 1.10
C ILE A 94 2.62 -4.89 0.37
N PHE A 95 1.54 -5.08 -0.38
CA PHE A 95 1.29 -6.26 -1.17
C PHE A 95 0.97 -5.93 -2.62
N TYR A 96 1.40 -6.83 -3.51
CA TYR A 96 1.07 -6.86 -4.93
C TYR A 96 0.80 -8.29 -5.38
N PHE A 97 0.22 -8.49 -6.56
CA PHE A 97 0.27 -9.82 -7.17
C PHE A 97 1.69 -10.10 -7.66
N SER A 98 2.17 -11.32 -7.41
CA SER A 98 3.33 -11.82 -8.13
C SER A 98 2.98 -11.99 -9.61
N GLU A 99 3.98 -12.06 -10.50
CA GLU A 99 3.75 -12.32 -11.93
C GLU A 99 2.97 -13.62 -12.18
N GLU A 100 3.19 -14.63 -11.33
CA GLU A 100 2.43 -15.89 -11.38
C GLU A 100 0.96 -15.70 -10.98
N GLU A 101 0.70 -15.02 -9.86
CA GLU A 101 -0.67 -14.81 -9.37
C GLU A 101 -1.45 -13.82 -10.26
N LYS A 102 -0.78 -12.81 -10.83
CA LYS A 102 -1.32 -11.94 -11.87
C LYS A 102 -1.76 -12.75 -13.09
N SER A 103 -0.93 -13.67 -13.55
CA SER A 103 -1.27 -14.54 -14.69
C SER A 103 -2.49 -15.42 -14.41
N LYS A 104 -2.61 -15.96 -13.19
CA LYS A 104 -3.79 -16.73 -12.76
C LYS A 104 -5.03 -15.84 -12.68
N LEU A 105 -4.90 -14.66 -12.06
CA LEU A 105 -5.98 -13.70 -11.92
C LEU A 105 -6.56 -13.29 -13.27
N LEU A 106 -5.72 -13.00 -14.27
CA LEU A 106 -6.19 -12.58 -15.61
C LEU A 106 -6.90 -13.68 -16.40
N GLN A 107 -6.82 -14.93 -15.96
CA GLN A 107 -7.53 -16.07 -16.57
C GLN A 107 -8.87 -16.37 -15.86
N GLU A 108 -9.16 -15.72 -14.74
CA GLU A 108 -10.40 -15.93 -14.01
C GLU A 108 -11.59 -15.21 -14.67
N ASN A 109 -12.73 -15.89 -14.70
CA ASN A 109 -13.99 -15.27 -15.09
C ASN A 109 -14.59 -14.53 -13.89
N ALA A 110 -15.07 -13.31 -14.11
CA ALA A 110 -15.80 -12.56 -13.10
C ALA A 110 -17.09 -13.30 -12.71
N GLY A 111 -17.34 -13.44 -11.40
CA GLY A 111 -18.58 -14.01 -10.88
C GLY A 111 -19.76 -13.05 -11.01
N SER A 112 -20.98 -13.57 -11.18
CA SER A 112 -22.19 -12.77 -11.46
C SER A 112 -22.69 -11.89 -10.31
N THR A 113 -22.14 -12.02 -9.09
CA THR A 113 -22.54 -11.23 -7.92
C THR A 113 -21.67 -9.98 -7.70
N LEU A 114 -20.75 -9.72 -8.64
CA LEU A 114 -19.82 -8.60 -8.60
C LEU A 114 -20.15 -7.65 -9.74
N ARG A 115 -20.13 -6.35 -9.49
CA ARG A 115 -20.19 -5.35 -10.54
C ARG A 115 -19.42 -4.10 -10.17
N GLN A 116 -19.04 -3.36 -11.18
CA GLN A 116 -18.56 -1.99 -11.02
C GLN A 116 -19.71 -1.12 -10.50
N LEU A 117 -19.37 -0.18 -9.62
CA LEU A 117 -20.27 0.85 -9.11
C LEU A 117 -19.93 2.19 -9.75
N THR A 118 -20.93 3.03 -9.95
CA THR A 118 -20.77 4.41 -10.46
C THR A 118 -21.51 5.39 -9.57
N GLU A 119 -21.01 6.62 -9.48
CA GLU A 119 -21.71 7.70 -8.75
C GLU A 119 -23.14 7.90 -9.27
N GLU A 120 -23.33 7.90 -10.59
CA GLU A 120 -24.63 8.16 -11.22
C GLU A 120 -25.71 7.12 -10.88
N GLU A 121 -25.33 5.85 -10.70
CA GLU A 121 -26.29 4.76 -10.52
C GLU A 121 -26.36 4.23 -9.07
N ASP A 122 -25.30 4.43 -8.27
CA ASP A 122 -25.11 3.69 -7.02
C ASP A 122 -24.97 4.55 -5.76
N GLU A 123 -25.11 5.88 -5.86
CA GLU A 123 -24.98 6.80 -4.72
C GLU A 123 -25.82 6.36 -3.50
N ASP A 124 -27.10 6.06 -3.70
CA ASP A 124 -28.02 5.66 -2.62
C ASP A 124 -27.59 4.35 -1.95
N VAL A 125 -27.24 3.34 -2.75
CA VAL A 125 -26.87 2.00 -2.24
C VAL A 125 -25.51 2.04 -1.55
N PHE A 126 -24.58 2.83 -2.06
CA PHE A 126 -23.27 3.03 -1.46
C PHE A 126 -23.36 3.80 -0.14
N SER A 127 -24.22 4.82 -0.09
CA SER A 127 -24.50 5.59 1.13
C SER A 127 -25.13 4.71 2.21
N GLU A 128 -26.10 3.85 1.85
CA GLU A 128 -26.68 2.88 2.78
C GLU A 128 -25.61 1.91 3.33
N PHE A 129 -24.73 1.42 2.46
CA PHE A 129 -23.61 0.56 2.83
C PHE A 129 -22.65 1.24 3.80
N GLN A 130 -22.22 2.48 3.53
CA GLN A 130 -21.35 3.24 4.44
C GLN A 130 -22.04 3.50 5.78
N SER A 131 -23.33 3.85 5.78
CA SER A 131 -24.10 4.06 7.02
C SER A 131 -24.25 2.81 7.89
N SER A 132 -24.05 1.63 7.30
CA SER A 132 -24.09 0.33 7.97
C SER A 132 -22.72 -0.12 8.50
N ALA A 133 -21.64 0.61 8.19
CA ALA A 133 -20.30 0.36 8.68
C ALA A 133 -19.98 1.21 9.92
N SER A 134 -18.99 0.77 10.71
CA SER A 134 -18.50 1.58 11.83
C SER A 134 -17.61 2.73 11.31
N GLU A 135 -17.57 3.86 12.03
CA GLU A 135 -16.66 4.98 11.71
C GLU A 135 -15.20 4.49 11.59
N GLN A 136 -14.77 3.63 12.52
CA GLN A 136 -13.44 3.04 12.49
C GLN A 136 -13.20 2.20 11.23
N ASP A 137 -14.18 1.43 10.75
CA ASP A 137 -14.01 0.67 9.51
C ASP A 137 -13.97 1.59 8.28
N LEU A 138 -14.74 2.68 8.27
CA LEU A 138 -14.73 3.67 7.19
C LEU A 138 -13.36 4.35 7.10
N ASP A 139 -12.87 4.87 8.22
CA ASP A 139 -11.56 5.54 8.31
C ASP A 139 -10.42 4.62 7.88
N ASN A 140 -10.45 3.35 8.31
CA ASN A 140 -9.39 2.39 8.00
C ASN A 140 -9.45 1.85 6.57
N ALA A 141 -10.65 1.74 5.98
CA ALA A 141 -10.81 1.12 4.68
C ALA A 141 -10.59 2.08 3.52
N TYR A 142 -10.88 3.38 3.73
CA TYR A 142 -10.78 4.45 2.73
C TYR A 142 -11.39 4.04 1.37
N VAL A 143 -12.68 3.68 1.41
CA VAL A 143 -13.44 3.27 0.23
C VAL A 143 -14.43 4.36 -0.15
N GLU A 144 -14.11 5.10 -1.21
CA GLU A 144 -14.98 6.14 -1.76
C GLU A 144 -15.60 5.75 -3.10
N LEU A 145 -16.80 6.27 -3.40
CA LEU A 145 -17.50 6.04 -4.66
C LEU A 145 -16.90 6.87 -5.82
N GLU A 146 -16.27 8.00 -5.51
CA GLU A 146 -15.60 8.89 -6.47
C GLU A 146 -14.19 8.44 -6.87
N HIS A 147 -13.68 7.37 -6.24
CA HIS A 147 -12.42 6.76 -6.63
C HIS A 147 -12.48 6.23 -8.07
N TRP A 148 -11.32 6.22 -8.72
CA TRP A 148 -11.18 5.87 -10.15
C TRP A 148 -11.86 4.55 -10.55
N ALA A 149 -11.87 3.56 -9.66
CA ALA A 149 -12.62 2.33 -9.85
C ALA A 149 -13.26 1.90 -8.54
N VAL A 150 -14.51 1.44 -8.60
CA VAL A 150 -15.26 0.95 -7.44
C VAL A 150 -15.99 -0.33 -7.83
N PHE A 151 -15.86 -1.38 -7.03
CA PHE A 151 -16.50 -2.67 -7.26
C PHE A 151 -17.21 -3.15 -6.01
N GLY A 152 -18.46 -3.59 -6.19
CA GLY A 152 -19.32 -4.08 -5.12
C GLY A 152 -19.63 -5.57 -5.24
N SER A 153 -19.71 -6.24 -4.10
CA SER A 153 -20.33 -7.56 -3.96
C SER A 153 -21.69 -7.41 -3.29
N PHE A 154 -22.69 -8.03 -3.90
CA PHE A 154 -24.08 -7.92 -3.47
C PHE A 154 -24.65 -9.23 -2.92
N GLU A 155 -25.53 -9.12 -1.93
CA GLU A 155 -26.47 -10.17 -1.53
C GLU A 155 -27.88 -9.61 -1.45
N GLN A 156 -28.85 -10.24 -2.13
CA GLN A 156 -30.25 -9.79 -2.15
C GLN A 156 -30.40 -8.29 -2.43
N ASN A 157 -29.63 -7.76 -3.40
CA ASN A 157 -29.53 -6.35 -3.79
C ASN A 157 -28.92 -5.39 -2.75
N HIS A 158 -28.43 -5.86 -1.61
CA HIS A 158 -27.69 -5.04 -0.65
C HIS A 158 -26.20 -5.12 -0.96
N LEU A 159 -25.53 -3.97 -0.96
CA LEU A 159 -24.07 -3.92 -1.05
C LEU A 159 -23.47 -4.37 0.28
N ILE A 160 -22.67 -5.44 0.25
CA ILE A 160 -22.15 -6.10 1.45
C ILE A 160 -20.64 -5.89 1.61
N SER A 161 -19.94 -5.74 0.48
CA SER A 161 -18.53 -5.43 0.45
C SER A 161 -18.23 -4.58 -0.78
N ALA A 162 -17.37 -3.59 -0.61
CA ALA A 162 -16.86 -2.77 -1.68
C ALA A 162 -15.34 -2.70 -1.62
N ALA A 163 -14.73 -2.62 -2.79
CA ALA A 163 -13.35 -2.19 -2.93
C ALA A 163 -13.34 -0.98 -3.87
N SER A 164 -12.46 -0.02 -3.59
CA SER A 164 -12.19 1.07 -4.53
C SER A 164 -10.70 1.32 -4.68
N MET A 165 -10.32 1.91 -5.80
CA MET A 165 -8.94 2.17 -6.17
C MET A 165 -8.75 3.56 -6.73
N TYR A 166 -7.61 4.17 -6.43
CA TYR A 166 -7.17 5.42 -7.03
C TYR A 166 -5.70 5.33 -7.49
N PRO A 167 -5.32 5.98 -8.61
CA PRO A 167 -3.92 6.12 -9.00
C PRO A 167 -3.11 6.77 -7.88
N TRP A 168 -1.96 6.19 -7.57
CA TRP A 168 -1.15 6.62 -6.44
C TRP A 168 0.17 7.25 -6.90
N ASN A 169 0.53 8.38 -6.26
CA ASN A 169 1.79 9.11 -6.47
C ASN A 169 2.14 9.37 -7.94
N ASN A 170 1.15 9.69 -8.77
CA ASN A 170 1.29 9.93 -10.22
C ASN A 170 2.01 8.79 -10.97
N ALA A 171 1.93 7.56 -10.47
CA ALA A 171 2.53 6.38 -11.05
C ALA A 171 1.49 5.42 -11.63
N GLN A 172 1.96 4.37 -12.33
CA GLN A 172 1.11 3.27 -12.77
C GLN A 172 0.79 2.28 -11.63
N ILE A 173 0.65 2.80 -10.42
CA ILE A 173 0.23 2.07 -9.22
C ILE A 173 -1.18 2.54 -8.85
N ALA A 174 -2.06 1.62 -8.49
CA ALA A 174 -3.39 1.94 -7.99
C ALA A 174 -3.54 1.40 -6.57
N ASP A 175 -3.64 2.28 -5.58
CA ASP A 175 -3.83 1.88 -4.18
C ASP A 175 -5.29 1.53 -3.93
N MET A 176 -5.54 0.53 -3.09
CA MET A 176 -6.87 -0.06 -2.91
C MET A 176 -7.34 0.01 -1.46
N GLY A 177 -8.55 0.51 -1.29
CA GLY A 177 -9.37 0.34 -0.09
C GLY A 177 -10.30 -0.86 -0.19
N VAL A 178 -10.60 -1.52 0.93
CA VAL A 178 -11.58 -2.63 0.97
C VAL A 178 -12.40 -2.58 2.25
N LEU A 179 -13.72 -2.56 2.10
CA LEU A 179 -14.68 -2.59 3.21
C LEU A 179 -15.62 -3.79 3.07
N THR A 180 -15.92 -4.45 4.19
CA THR A 180 -16.93 -5.51 4.28
C THR A 180 -17.70 -5.33 5.58
N LEU A 181 -19.03 -5.29 5.48
CA LEU A 181 -19.91 -5.21 6.64
C LEU A 181 -19.62 -6.35 7.62
N GLU A 182 -19.60 -6.04 8.91
CA GLU A 182 -19.14 -6.95 9.96
C GLU A 182 -19.83 -8.32 9.91
N SER A 183 -21.15 -8.34 9.75
CA SER A 183 -21.99 -9.55 9.69
C SER A 183 -21.68 -10.48 8.51
N PHE A 184 -20.93 -10.01 7.51
CA PHE A 184 -20.63 -10.74 6.28
C PHE A 184 -19.15 -11.07 6.10
N ARG A 185 -18.34 -10.78 7.11
CA ARG A 185 -16.91 -11.13 7.12
C ARG A 185 -16.71 -12.65 7.09
N GLY A 186 -15.59 -13.09 6.52
CA GLY A 186 -15.24 -14.52 6.42
C GLY A 186 -16.00 -15.31 5.34
N GLN A 187 -16.90 -14.69 4.59
CA GLN A 187 -17.71 -15.36 3.55
C GLN A 187 -17.12 -15.22 2.13
N GLY A 188 -15.97 -14.57 2.01
CA GLY A 188 -15.22 -14.44 0.75
C GLY A 188 -15.64 -13.28 -0.16
N HIS A 189 -16.51 -12.38 0.27
CA HIS A 189 -16.89 -11.18 -0.50
C HIS A 189 -15.70 -10.26 -0.78
N ALA A 190 -14.94 -9.89 0.25
CA ALA A 190 -13.73 -9.08 0.13
C ALA A 190 -12.74 -9.66 -0.90
N ARG A 191 -12.49 -10.97 -0.84
CA ARG A 191 -11.62 -11.66 -1.81
C ARG A 191 -12.11 -11.47 -3.25
N LYS A 192 -13.42 -11.61 -3.46
CA LYS A 192 -14.03 -11.50 -4.78
C LYS A 192 -13.91 -10.07 -5.33
N VAL A 193 -14.23 -9.05 -4.52
CA VAL A 193 -14.12 -7.65 -4.97
C VAL A 193 -12.67 -7.24 -5.23
N VAL A 194 -11.73 -7.62 -4.35
CA VAL A 194 -10.28 -7.37 -4.53
C VAL A 194 -9.78 -7.93 -5.86
N ARG A 195 -10.15 -9.18 -6.19
CA ARG A 195 -9.73 -9.81 -7.44
C ARG A 195 -10.36 -9.13 -8.65
N ALA A 196 -11.65 -8.80 -8.60
CA ALA A 196 -12.35 -8.15 -9.70
C ALA A 196 -11.80 -6.74 -10.00
N ILE A 197 -11.61 -5.91 -8.98
CA ILE A 197 -11.05 -4.57 -9.17
C ILE A 197 -9.58 -4.61 -9.60
N SER A 198 -8.82 -5.62 -9.17
CA SER A 198 -7.44 -5.83 -9.63
C SER A 198 -7.38 -6.23 -11.11
N GLN A 199 -8.32 -7.06 -11.60
CA GLN A 199 -8.44 -7.34 -13.03
C GLN A 199 -8.73 -6.07 -13.83
N TYR A 200 -9.62 -5.21 -13.31
CA TYR A 200 -9.90 -3.91 -13.91
C TYR A 200 -8.64 -3.04 -13.95
N ALA A 201 -7.88 -2.94 -12.85
CA ALA A 201 -6.63 -2.16 -12.81
C ALA A 201 -5.63 -2.61 -13.87
N TYR A 202 -5.42 -3.93 -14.00
CA TYR A 202 -4.54 -4.51 -15.01
C TYR A 202 -4.99 -4.22 -16.44
N ALA A 203 -6.29 -4.32 -16.72
CA ALA A 203 -6.83 -4.00 -18.04
C ALA A 203 -6.59 -2.53 -18.45
N HIS A 204 -6.39 -1.64 -17.47
CA HIS A 204 -6.12 -0.22 -17.68
C HIS A 204 -4.64 0.14 -17.50
N GLY A 205 -3.75 -0.84 -17.40
CA GLY A 205 -2.30 -0.61 -17.34
C GLY A 205 -1.76 -0.18 -15.98
N TYR A 206 -2.51 -0.44 -14.90
CA TYR A 206 -2.07 -0.18 -13.52
C TYR A 206 -1.68 -1.48 -12.81
N GLU A 207 -0.77 -1.36 -11.85
CA GLU A 207 -0.43 -2.40 -10.88
C GLU A 207 -1.23 -2.15 -9.59
N PRO A 208 -2.14 -3.07 -9.19
CA PRO A 208 -2.94 -2.93 -7.98
C PRO A 208 -2.09 -3.16 -6.73
N GLN A 209 -2.11 -2.17 -5.83
CA GLN A 209 -1.45 -2.18 -4.54
C GLN A 209 -2.47 -2.39 -3.43
N TYR A 210 -2.09 -3.19 -2.43
CA TYR A 210 -2.85 -3.32 -1.20
C TYR A 210 -1.94 -3.06 0.00
N ARG A 211 -2.40 -2.23 0.94
CA ARG A 211 -1.66 -1.91 2.16
C ARG A 211 -2.49 -2.22 3.39
N CYS A 212 -1.82 -2.59 4.47
CA CYS A 212 -2.45 -2.64 5.78
C CYS A 212 -1.41 -2.55 6.91
N GLN A 213 -1.86 -2.08 8.07
CA GLN A 213 -1.09 -2.09 9.31
C GLN A 213 -0.67 -3.53 9.69
N LEU A 214 0.48 -3.66 10.35
CA LEU A 214 1.08 -4.96 10.65
C LEU A 214 0.23 -5.86 11.56
N ASP A 215 -0.58 -5.26 12.42
CA ASP A 215 -1.44 -5.94 13.39
C ASP A 215 -2.87 -6.14 12.90
N ASN A 216 -3.20 -5.69 11.68
CA ASN A 216 -4.49 -5.94 11.05
C ASN A 216 -4.56 -7.37 10.48
N LEU A 217 -4.78 -8.33 11.36
CA LEU A 217 -4.84 -9.76 11.02
C LEU A 217 -5.92 -10.09 9.97
N ALA A 218 -7.02 -9.33 9.94
CA ALA A 218 -8.09 -9.53 8.98
C ALA A 218 -7.64 -9.15 7.56
N SER A 219 -7.00 -7.98 7.41
CA SER A 219 -6.42 -7.52 6.14
C SER A 219 -5.28 -8.40 5.66
N LEU A 220 -4.44 -8.90 6.58
CA LEU A 220 -3.40 -9.88 6.26
C LEU A 220 -3.98 -11.19 5.71
N ALA A 221 -5.04 -11.70 6.36
CA ALA A 221 -5.73 -12.90 5.91
C ALA A 221 -6.39 -12.67 4.54
N LEU A 222 -6.96 -11.49 4.32
CA LEU A 222 -7.53 -11.09 3.04
C LEU A 222 -6.47 -11.04 1.93
N ALA A 223 -5.33 -10.37 2.16
CA ALA A 223 -4.26 -10.27 1.18
C ALA A 223 -3.83 -11.67 0.71
N LYS A 224 -3.57 -12.57 1.66
CA LYS A 224 -3.25 -13.98 1.35
C LYS A 224 -4.37 -14.70 0.60
N ALA A 225 -5.62 -14.57 1.05
CA ALA A 225 -6.77 -15.23 0.41
C ALA A 225 -7.02 -14.71 -1.01
N ALA A 226 -6.71 -13.44 -1.27
CA ALA A 226 -6.81 -12.80 -2.56
C ALA A 226 -5.68 -13.17 -3.52
N GLY A 227 -4.63 -13.86 -3.07
CA GLY A 227 -3.46 -14.21 -3.88
C GLY A 227 -2.42 -13.09 -3.98
N LEU A 228 -2.52 -12.08 -3.13
CA LEU A 228 -1.51 -11.04 -3.01
C LEU A 228 -0.27 -11.60 -2.28
N THR A 229 0.90 -11.15 -2.73
CA THR A 229 2.22 -11.53 -2.22
C THR A 229 2.84 -10.33 -1.52
N LEU A 230 3.42 -10.57 -0.34
CA LEU A 230 4.08 -9.52 0.44
C LEU A 230 5.30 -8.99 -0.33
N PHE A 231 5.34 -7.68 -0.54
CA PHE A 231 6.48 -7.00 -1.14
C PHE A 231 7.48 -6.57 -0.07
N GLY A 232 6.98 -5.91 0.98
CA GLY A 232 7.81 -5.39 2.06
C GLY A 232 7.00 -4.68 3.15
N LYS A 233 7.73 -4.06 4.07
CA LYS A 233 7.23 -3.16 5.10
C LYS A 233 7.68 -1.74 4.78
N TRP A 234 6.80 -0.78 4.96
CA TRP A 234 7.08 0.62 4.70
C TRP A 234 6.72 1.47 5.91
N GLU A 235 7.68 2.29 6.33
CA GLU A 235 7.57 3.22 7.43
C GLU A 235 7.74 4.64 6.89
N LEU A 236 6.90 5.55 7.36
CA LEU A 236 7.02 6.99 7.13
C LEU A 236 7.43 7.69 8.41
N VAL A 237 7.99 8.88 8.29
CA VAL A 237 8.19 9.76 9.45
C VAL A 237 6.86 10.16 10.07
N SER A 238 6.83 10.29 11.39
CA SER A 238 5.67 10.84 12.10
C SER A 238 5.56 12.35 11.83
N PRO A 239 4.36 12.92 11.64
CA PRO A 239 4.15 14.36 11.56
C PRO A 239 4.52 15.04 12.89
N ASP A 240 4.46 14.31 14.01
CA ASP A 240 4.91 14.78 15.32
C ASP A 240 6.44 14.82 15.45
N SER A 241 7.16 14.25 14.48
CA SER A 241 8.61 14.33 14.44
C SER A 241 9.05 15.77 14.23
N THR A 242 9.97 16.24 15.08
CA THR A 242 10.49 17.61 14.98
C THR A 242 11.21 17.81 13.64
N HIS A 243 11.05 18.98 13.02
CA HIS A 243 11.87 19.42 11.88
C HIS A 243 13.32 19.62 12.31
#